data_AF-X1C6V9-F1
#
_entry.id   AF-X1C6V9-F1
#
_cell.length_a   1.000
_cell.length_b   1.000
_cell.length_c   1.000
_cell.angle_alpha   90.00
_cell.angle_beta   90.00
_cell.angle_gamma   90.00
#
_symmetry.space_group_name_H-M   'P 1'
#
loop_
_entity.id
_entity.type
_entity.pdbx_description
1 polymer ?
#
loop_
_entity_poly.entity_id
_entity_poly.type
_entity_poly.pdbx_seq_one_letter_code
_entity_poly.pdbx_strand_id
1 'polypeptide(L)' 'MLNMKVKSSKNVVYSCKYNILWCPKYRRKVLVDDVERRLKEIII' A
#
# COMPACT_ATOMS: atom_id res chain seq x y z
N MET A 1 24.32 5.97 -3.14
CA MET A 1 23.58 7.15 -2.64
C MET A 1 22.10 6.87 -2.87
N LEU A 2 21.31 6.59 -1.82
CA LEU A 2 19.89 6.23 -1.97
C LEU A 2 19.07 7.51 -2.20
N ASN A 3 18.50 7.66 -3.40
CA ASN A 3 17.58 8.75 -3.74
C ASN A 3 16.30 8.66 -2.89
N MET A 4 16.29 9.30 -1.73
CA MET A 4 15.11 9.42 -0.89
C MET A 4 14.18 10.50 -1.46
N LYS A 5 13.13 10.09 -2.20
CA LYS A 5 12.07 11.00 -2.65
C LYS A 5 11.34 11.57 -1.43
N VAL A 6 11.75 12.76 -1.01
CA VAL A 6 11.08 13.57 0.00
C VAL A 6 9.96 14.37 -0.66
N LYS A 7 8.76 14.35 -0.07
CA LYS A 7 7.67 15.26 -0.46
C LYS A 7 7.75 16.51 0.40
N SER A 8 7.56 17.67 -0.21
CA SER A 8 7.47 18.95 0.49
C SER A 8 6.09 19.58 0.26
N SER A 9 5.45 19.99 1.34
CA SER A 9 4.38 20.99 1.34
C SER A 9 4.95 22.34 1.77
N LYS A 10 4.18 23.42 1.65
CA LYS A 10 4.61 24.82 1.87
C LYS A 10 5.56 25.02 3.06
N ASN A 11 5.36 24.28 4.16
CA ASN A 11 6.18 24.40 5.38
C ASN A 11 6.75 23.08 5.92
N VAL A 12 6.49 21.93 5.28
CA VAL A 12 6.89 20.62 5.83
C VAL A 12 7.48 19.72 4.76
N VAL A 13 8.69 19.23 5.00
CA VAL A 13 9.36 18.20 4.20
C VAL A 13 9.27 16.88 4.95
N TYR A 14 8.70 15.85 4.32
CA TYR A 14 8.47 14.57 4.96
C TYR A 14 8.73 13.38 4.03
N SER A 15 9.02 12.24 4.64
CA SER A 15 9.16 10.95 3.98
C SER A 15 8.46 9.89 4.82
N CYS A 16 7.18 9.69 4.56
CA CYS A 16 6.38 8.69 5.26
C CYS A 16 6.37 7.38 4.46
N LYS A 17 7.05 6.35 4.98
CA LYS A 17 7.09 5.00 4.42
C LYS A 17 6.40 4.06 5.41
N TYR A 18 5.40 3.32 4.95
CA TYR A 18 4.64 2.40 5.79
C TYR A 18 4.59 1.02 5.16
N ASN A 19 4.81 0.00 5.98
CA ASN A 19 4.55 -1.40 5.61
C ASN A 19 3.16 -1.75 6.13
N ILE A 20 2.20 -1.86 5.21
CA ILE A 20 0.80 -2.14 5.54
C ILE A 20 0.53 -3.62 5.26
N LEU A 21 0.03 -4.33 6.26
CA LEU A 21 -0.34 -5.74 6.19
C LEU A 21 -1.77 -5.90 6.74
N TRP A 22 -2.61 -6.68 6.07
CA TRP A 22 -3.94 -7.02 6.55
C TRP A 22 -4.33 -8.45 6.17
N CYS A 23 -5.37 -8.97 6.82
CA CYS A 23 -5.91 -10.30 6.59
C CYS A 23 -7.42 -10.22 6.31
N PRO A 24 -7.96 -11.11 5.45
CA PRO A 24 -9.41 -11.20 5.25
C PRO A 24 -10.11 -11.70 6.52
N LYS A 25 -11.39 -11.35 6.66
CA LYS A 25 -12.21 -11.79 7.80
C LYS A 25 -12.20 -13.33 7.90
N TYR A 26 -11.95 -13.83 9.10
CA TYR A 26 -11.78 -15.27 9.40
C TYR A 26 -10.62 -15.97 8.66
N ARG A 27 -9.66 -15.21 8.12
CA ARG A 27 -8.47 -15.73 7.41
C ARG A 27 -8.82 -16.71 6.27
N ARG A 28 -10.01 -16.55 5.67
CA ARG A 28 -10.43 -17.37 4.53
C ARG A 28 -9.53 -17.07 3.34
N LYS A 29 -9.20 -18.11 2.57
CA LYS A 29 -8.42 -17.99 1.32
C LYS A 29 -9.29 -17.44 0.19
N VAL A 30 -9.77 -16.20 0.36
CA VAL A 30 -10.62 -15.49 -0.62
C VAL A 30 -9.81 -14.64 -1.59
N LEU A 31 -8.55 -14.36 -1.27
CA LEU A 31 -7.62 -13.61 -2.12
C LEU A 31 -6.97 -14.55 -3.13
N VAL A 32 -7.78 -15.11 -4.03
CA VAL A 32 -7.32 -15.99 -5.11
C VAL A 32 -7.95 -15.56 -6.42
N ASP A 33 -7.23 -15.79 -7.52
CA ASP A 33 -7.72 -15.65 -8.90
C ASP A 33 -8.27 -14.24 -9.21
N ASP A 34 -9.48 -14.13 -9.76
CA ASP A 34 -10.10 -12.84 -10.12
C ASP A 34 -10.30 -11.87 -8.93
N VAL A 35 -10.48 -12.38 -7.72
CA VAL A 35 -10.67 -11.54 -6.52
C VAL A 35 -9.38 -10.79 -6.18
N GLU A 36 -8.23 -11.45 -6.34
CA GLU A 36 -6.92 -10.81 -6.16
C GLU A 36 -6.69 -9.72 -7.22
N ARG A 37 -7.04 -10.01 -8.48
CA ARG A 37 -6.89 -9.08 -9.60
C ARG A 37 -7.71 -7.81 -9.38
N ARG A 38 -9.00 -7.94 -9.04
CA ARG A 38 -9.87 -6.80 -8.72
C ARG A 38 -9.37 -6.00 -7.52
N LEU A 39 -8.87 -6.66 -6.47
CA LEU A 39 -8.37 -5.97 -5.29
C LEU A 39 -7.15 -5.10 -5.60
N LYS A 40 -6.21 -5.59 -6.43
CA LYS A 40 -5.05 -4.83 -6.86
C LYS A 40 -5.43 -3.60 -7.66
N GLU A 41 -6.43 -3.70 -8.52
CA GLU A 41 -6.93 -2.57 -9.32
C GLU A 41 -7.64 -1.48 -8.49
N ILE A 42 -8.19 -1.81 -7.32
CA ILE A 42 -8.85 -0.80 -6.45
C ILE A 42 -7.82 -0.03 -5.60
N ILE A 43 -6.70 -0.67 -5.25
CA ILE A 43 -5.69 -0.11 -4.34
C ILE A 43 -4.63 0.71 -5.10
N ILE A 44 -4.35 0.37 -6.36
CA ILE A 44 -3.41 1.06 -7.25
C ILE A 44 -4.10 2.24 -7.93
#